data_AF-A0A4V2XX12-F1
#
_entry.id   AF-A0A4V2XX12-F1
#
_cell.length_a   1.000
_cell.length_b   1.000
_cell.length_c   1.000
_cell.angle_alpha   90.00
_cell.angle_beta   90.00
_cell.angle_gamma   90.00
#
_symmetry.space_group_name_H-M   'P 1'
#
loop_
_entity.id
_entity.type
_entity.pdbx_description
1 polymer ?
#
loop_
_entity_poly.entity_id
_entity_poly.type
_entity_poly.pdbx_seq_one_letter_code
_entity_poly.pdbx_strand_id
1 'polypeptide(L)'
;MMHFTDAAEWEMWLVAHHDTEGGVWLKIAKKGSGATSVTIAEALDVALCNGWIDSQRKSCDEDFYLQRYSRRRKGSPWSRVNVEKAEALTAAGRMRPPGLAEVAAARAISDLAGPP
;
A
#
# COMPACT_ATOMS: atom_id res chain seq x y z
N MET A 1 -8.20 -8.90 10.43
CA MET A 1 -8.09 -9.26 9.00
C MET A 1 -9.28 -8.66 8.31
N MET A 2 -9.09 -8.00 7.16
CA MET A 2 -10.14 -7.29 6.43
C MET A 2 -10.26 -7.86 5.04
N HIS A 3 -11.47 -7.80 4.49
CA HIS A 3 -11.77 -8.23 3.15
C HIS A 3 -12.59 -7.13 2.48
N PHE A 4 -12.14 -6.72 1.30
CA PHE A 4 -12.76 -5.70 0.48
C PHE A 4 -12.94 -6.30 -0.92
N THR A 5 -14.06 -6.00 -1.55
CA THR A 5 -14.41 -6.54 -2.86
C THR A 5 -13.79 -5.73 -3.99
N ASP A 6 -13.50 -4.44 -3.76
CA ASP A 6 -12.87 -3.55 -4.73
C ASP A 6 -11.97 -2.48 -4.09
N ALA A 7 -11.36 -1.65 -4.95
CA ALA A 7 -10.48 -0.55 -4.55
C ALA A 7 -11.21 0.57 -3.79
N ALA A 8 -12.49 0.82 -4.10
CA ALA A 8 -13.25 1.92 -3.53
C ALA A 8 -13.60 1.63 -2.05
N GLU A 9 -14.02 0.41 -1.74
CA GLU A 9 -14.27 -0.03 -0.37
C GLU A 9 -12.99 0.05 0.49
N TRP A 10 -11.86 -0.38 -0.07
CA TRP A 10 -10.56 -0.28 0.59
C TRP A 10 -10.16 1.19 0.82
N GLU A 11 -10.33 2.05 -0.19
CA GLU A 11 -10.00 3.47 -0.09
C GLU A 11 -10.86 4.19 0.96
N MET A 12 -12.18 3.94 0.97
CA MET A 12 -13.09 4.49 1.98
C MET A 12 -12.66 4.09 3.38
N TRP A 13 -12.32 2.82 3.60
CA TRP A 13 -11.84 2.36 4.89
C TRP A 13 -10.53 3.05 5.26
N LEU A 14 -9.58 3.12 4.33
CA LEU A 14 -8.26 3.68 4.59
C LEU A 14 -8.34 5.18 4.88
N VAL A 15 -9.18 5.95 4.20
CA VAL A 15 -9.39 7.37 4.51
C VAL A 15 -9.82 7.58 5.97
N ALA A 16 -10.74 6.75 6.46
CA ALA A 16 -11.22 6.83 7.83
C ALA A 16 -10.22 6.32 8.88
N HIS A 17 -9.29 5.43 8.50
CA HIS A 17 -8.42 4.69 9.44
C HIS A 17 -6.92 4.82 9.15
N HIS A 18 -6.52 5.71 8.24
CA HIS A 18 -5.11 5.84 7.85
C HIS A 18 -4.23 6.27 9.02
N ASP A 19 -4.78 6.80 10.12
CA ASP A 19 -4.10 7.19 11.36
C ASP A 19 -4.01 6.12 12.44
N THR A 20 -4.58 4.94 12.19
CA THR A 20 -4.53 3.83 13.13
C THR A 20 -3.12 3.21 13.19
N GLU A 21 -2.58 3.09 14.40
CA GLU A 21 -1.32 2.39 14.65
C GLU A 21 -1.45 0.87 14.37
N GLY A 22 -0.38 0.27 13.84
CA GLY A 22 -0.28 -1.19 13.68
C GLY A 22 -0.66 -1.75 12.32
N GLY A 23 -1.31 -1.00 11.43
CA GLY A 23 -1.66 -1.46 10.09
C GLY A 23 -2.68 -2.61 10.05
N VAL A 24 -3.00 -3.09 8.84
CA VAL A 24 -4.03 -4.12 8.62
C VAL A 24 -3.57 -5.23 7.70
N TRP A 25 -4.21 -6.39 7.82
CA TRP A 25 -4.07 -7.52 6.91
C TRP A 25 -5.28 -7.59 5.99
N LEU A 26 -5.07 -7.48 4.68
CA LEU A 26 -6.11 -7.67 3.66
C LEU A 26 -6.12 -9.10 3.14
N LYS A 27 -7.31 -9.67 3.01
CA LYS A 27 -7.58 -10.97 2.38
C LYS A 27 -7.78 -10.78 0.88
N ILE A 28 -6.78 -11.19 0.10
CA ILE A 28 -6.68 -11.03 -1.34
C ILE A 28 -6.88 -12.38 -2.03
N ALA A 29 -7.80 -12.44 -2.99
CA ALA A 29 -8.06 -13.61 -3.80
C ALA A 29 -6.84 -13.95 -4.66
N LYS A 30 -6.50 -15.23 -4.70
CA LYS A 30 -5.49 -15.76 -5.62
C LYS A 30 -6.04 -15.72 -7.04
N LYS A 31 -5.16 -15.48 -8.00
CA LYS A 31 -5.49 -15.53 -9.41
C LYS A 31 -6.05 -16.92 -9.75
N GLY A 32 -7.26 -16.94 -10.32
CA GLY A 32 -7.92 -18.18 -10.74
C GLY A 32 -8.79 -18.86 -9.68
N SER A 33 -8.89 -18.35 -8.46
CA SER A 33 -9.76 -18.90 -7.40
C SER A 33 -11.27 -18.71 -7.65
N GLY A 34 -11.65 -17.80 -8.55
CA GLY A 34 -13.06 -17.40 -8.74
C GLY A 34 -13.62 -16.54 -7.60
N ALA A 35 -12.88 -16.37 -6.51
CA ALA A 35 -13.26 -15.49 -5.41
C ALA A 35 -13.07 -14.01 -5.78
N THR A 36 -13.99 -13.16 -5.31
CA THR A 36 -13.91 -11.71 -5.49
C THR A 36 -13.15 -11.07 -4.34
N SER A 37 -12.20 -10.19 -4.67
CA SER A 37 -11.58 -9.27 -3.72
C SER A 37 -10.95 -8.10 -4.49
N VAL A 38 -10.60 -7.04 -3.78
CA VAL A 38 -9.64 -6.04 -4.26
C VAL A 38 -8.38 -6.76 -4.73
N THR A 39 -7.85 -6.35 -5.88
CA THR A 39 -6.62 -6.92 -6.39
C THR A 39 -5.43 -6.40 -5.59
N ILE A 40 -4.32 -7.13 -5.60
CA ILE A 40 -3.08 -6.68 -4.95
C ILE A 40 -2.56 -5.36 -5.53
N ALA A 41 -2.78 -5.13 -6.83
CA ALA A 41 -2.35 -3.92 -7.51
C ALA A 41 -3.19 -2.72 -7.05
N GLU A 42 -4.52 -2.86 -7.03
CA GLU A 42 -5.43 -1.84 -6.53
C GLU A 42 -5.20 -1.53 -5.05
N ALA A 43 -5.03 -2.57 -4.23
CA ALA A 43 -4.80 -2.42 -2.80
C ALA A 43 -3.50 -1.64 -2.52
N LEU A 44 -2.43 -1.92 -3.28
CA LEU A 44 -1.17 -1.19 -3.18
C LEU A 44 -1.31 0.25 -3.67
N ASP A 45 -1.94 0.48 -4.81
CA ASP A 45 -2.13 1.83 -5.34
C ASP A 45 -2.87 2.73 -4.33
N VAL A 46 -3.97 2.24 -3.76
CA VAL A 46 -4.73 2.95 -2.72
C VAL A 46 -3.89 3.17 -1.46
N ALA A 47 -3.10 2.17 -1.04
CA ALA A 47 -2.22 2.31 0.11
C ALA A 47 -1.20 3.44 -0.11
N LEU A 48 -0.48 3.43 -1.25
CA LEU A 48 0.53 4.44 -1.58
C LEU A 48 -0.09 5.84 -1.67
N CYS A 49 -1.26 5.98 -2.29
CA CYS A 49 -1.97 7.25 -2.38
C CYS A 49 -2.27 7.85 -0.99
N ASN A 50 -2.45 7.02 0.03
CA ASN A 50 -2.74 7.41 1.42
C ASN A 50 -1.53 7.31 2.36
N GLY A 51 -0.31 7.13 1.84
CA GLY A 51 0.93 7.10 2.65
C GLY A 51 1.17 5.79 3.41
N TRP A 52 0.47 4.72 3.04
CA TRP A 52 0.71 3.37 3.53
C TRP A 52 1.54 2.58 2.52
N ILE A 53 2.28 1.58 3.01
CA ILE A 53 3.07 0.66 2.21
C ILE A 53 2.64 -0.77 2.47
N ASP A 54 2.87 -1.65 1.50
CA ASP A 54 2.80 -3.09 1.70
C ASP A 54 4.02 -3.60 2.47
N SER A 55 3.85 -4.72 3.17
CA SER A 55 4.94 -5.40 3.85
C SER A 55 4.80 -6.92 3.74
N GLN A 56 4.39 -7.57 4.83
CA GLN A 56 4.38 -9.02 4.95
C GLN A 56 3.26 -9.64 4.12
N ARG A 57 3.59 -10.76 3.46
CA ARG A 57 2.62 -11.64 2.82
C ARG A 57 2.60 -12.98 3.54
N LYS A 58 1.40 -13.56 3.72
CA LYS A 58 1.24 -14.93 4.26
C LYS A 58 0.12 -15.67 3.55
N SER A 59 0.18 -17.01 3.52
CA SER A 59 -0.93 -17.83 3.04
C SER A 59 -2.16 -17.68 3.94
N CYS A 60 -3.35 -17.84 3.37
CA CYS A 60 -4.62 -17.90 4.11
C CYS A 60 -5.24 -19.29 3.99
N ASP A 61 -5.68 -19.63 2.77
CA ASP A 61 -6.40 -20.85 2.43
C ASP A 61 -6.17 -21.16 0.94
N GLU A 62 -6.98 -22.03 0.33
CA GLU A 62 -6.87 -22.41 -1.09
C GLU A 62 -7.10 -21.22 -2.02
N ASP A 63 -8.04 -20.34 -1.70
CA ASP A 63 -8.51 -19.26 -2.58
C ASP A 63 -7.84 -17.92 -2.28
N PHE A 64 -7.26 -17.74 -1.10
CA PHE A 64 -6.79 -16.44 -0.64
C PHE A 64 -5.38 -16.47 -0.05
N TYR A 65 -4.76 -15.30 -0.07
CA TYR A 65 -3.59 -14.97 0.72
C TYR A 65 -3.81 -13.65 1.45
N LEU A 66 -2.93 -13.34 2.40
CA LEU A 66 -3.00 -12.14 3.21
C LEU A 66 -1.82 -11.23 2.90
N GLN A 67 -2.11 -9.96 2.66
CA GLN A 67 -1.12 -8.90 2.49
C GLN A 67 -1.28 -7.88 3.61
N ARG A 68 -0.20 -7.58 4.32
CA ARG A 68 -0.16 -6.53 5.32
C ARG A 68 0.11 -5.18 4.67
N TYR A 69 -0.66 -4.19 5.08
CA TYR A 69 -0.45 -2.78 4.77
C TYR A 69 -0.35 -1.99 6.08
N SER A 70 0.56 -1.02 6.12
CA SER A 70 0.73 -0.18 7.30
C SER A 70 1.31 1.17 6.89
N ARG A 71 1.23 2.13 7.82
CA ARG A 71 2.11 3.30 7.76
C ARG A 71 3.57 2.87 7.62
N ARG A 72 4.33 3.68 6.90
CA ARG A 72 5.77 3.52 6.84
C ARG A 72 6.38 3.79 8.22
N ARG A 73 7.39 3.01 8.60
CA ARG A 73 8.20 3.33 9.78
C ARG A 73 9.09 4.52 9.44
N LYS A 74 9.11 5.53 10.31
CA LYS A 74 10.03 6.67 10.16
C LYS A 74 11.47 6.18 9.92
N GLY A 75 12.09 6.65 8.85
CA GLY A 75 13.47 6.28 8.48
C GLY A 75 13.62 5.03 7.60
N SER A 76 12.56 4.27 7.30
CA SER A 76 12.68 3.14 6.36
C SER A 76 12.63 3.63 4.90
N PRO A 77 13.50 3.10 4.01
CA PRO A 77 13.43 3.39 2.58
C PRO A 77 12.18 2.75 1.97
N TRP A 78 11.75 3.28 0.82
CA TRP A 78 10.79 2.60 -0.03
C TRP A 78 11.50 1.54 -0.88
N SER A 79 10.79 0.44 -1.18
CA SER A 79 11.27 -0.46 -2.22
C SER A 79 11.24 0.25 -3.58
N ARG A 80 12.11 -0.15 -4.50
CA ARG A 80 12.11 0.41 -5.87
C ARG A 80 10.73 0.32 -6.54
N VAL A 81 10.03 -0.80 -6.34
CA VAL A 81 8.66 -1.02 -6.86
C VAL A 81 7.68 0.01 -6.32
N ASN A 82 7.74 0.33 -5.03
CA ASN A 82 6.85 1.33 -4.43
C ASN A 82 7.19 2.73 -4.93
N VAL A 83 8.48 3.03 -5.14
CA VAL A 83 8.91 4.32 -5.72
C VAL A 83 8.35 4.48 -7.13
N GLU A 84 8.58 3.51 -8.02
CA GLU A 84 8.11 3.53 -9.41
C GLU A 84 6.57 3.69 -9.46
N LYS A 85 5.84 2.98 -8.59
CA LYS A 85 4.38 3.10 -8.49
C LYS A 85 3.94 4.48 -8.00
N ALA A 86 4.55 5.02 -6.94
CA ALA A 86 4.20 6.36 -6.49
C ALA A 86 4.50 7.43 -7.53
N GLU A 87 5.59 7.30 -8.30
CA GLU A 87 5.88 8.22 -9.40
C GLU A 87 4.79 8.17 -10.47
N ALA A 88 4.35 6.98 -10.88
CA ALA A 88 3.24 6.81 -11.81
C ALA A 88 1.92 7.38 -11.27
N LEU A 89 1.61 7.13 -9.99
CA LEU A 89 0.41 7.65 -9.32
C LEU A 89 0.45 9.18 -9.15
N THR A 90 1.64 9.74 -8.92
CA THR A 90 1.86 11.20 -8.84
C THR A 90 1.63 11.83 -10.21
N ALA A 91 2.22 11.26 -11.26
CA ALA A 91 2.04 11.73 -12.63
C ALA A 91 0.57 11.63 -13.09
N ALA A 92 -0.17 10.65 -12.60
CA ALA A 92 -1.60 10.49 -12.84
C ALA A 92 -2.51 11.36 -11.96
N GLY A 93 -1.96 12.17 -11.04
CA GLY A 93 -2.74 13.02 -10.14
C GLY A 93 -3.56 12.27 -9.09
N ARG A 94 -3.23 11.00 -8.80
CA ARG A 94 -3.99 10.12 -7.88
C ARG A 94 -3.51 10.22 -6.43
N MET A 95 -2.30 10.72 -6.20
CA MET A 95 -1.71 10.82 -4.87
C MET A 95 -2.47 11.81 -3.98
N ARG A 96 -2.71 11.45 -2.72
CA ARG A 96 -3.31 12.33 -1.71
C ARG A 96 -2.22 12.97 -0.84
N PRO A 97 -2.53 14.03 -0.07
CA PRO A 97 -1.53 14.73 0.76
C PRO A 97 -0.69 13.81 1.66
N PRO A 98 -1.26 12.79 2.35
CA PRO A 98 -0.46 11.85 3.13
C PRO A 98 0.53 11.03 2.29
N GLY A 99 0.12 10.56 1.12
CA GLY A 99 0.99 9.83 0.19
C GLY A 99 2.14 10.70 -0.32
N LEU A 100 1.85 11.94 -0.70
CA LEU A 100 2.87 12.90 -1.16
C LEU A 100 3.90 13.20 -0.05
N ALA A 101 3.45 13.36 1.20
CA ALA A 101 4.33 13.58 2.34
C ALA A 101 5.29 12.40 2.54
N GLU A 102 4.78 11.17 2.40
CA GLU A 102 5.60 9.96 2.52
C GLU A 102 6.62 9.84 1.38
N VAL A 103 6.24 10.17 0.14
CA VAL A 103 7.16 10.21 -1.01
C VAL A 103 8.28 11.24 -0.78
N ALA A 104 7.94 12.45 -0.33
CA ALA A 104 8.92 13.49 -0.03
C ALA A 104 9.89 13.04 1.09
N ALA A 105 9.35 12.43 2.16
CA ALA A 105 10.16 11.91 3.25
C ALA A 105 11.04 10.72 2.83
N ALA A 106 10.61 9.91 1.86
CA ALA A 106 11.41 8.81 1.33
C ALA A 106 12.58 9.33 0.48
N ARG A 107 12.33 10.32 -0.40
CA ARG A 107 13.39 10.98 -1.19
C ARG A 107 14.47 11.59 -0.32
N ALA A 108 14.08 12.29 0.75
CA ALA A 108 15.02 12.87 1.70
C ALA A 108 15.94 11.82 2.36
N ILE A 109 15.46 10.59 2.61
CA ILE A 109 16.29 9.51 3.16
C ILE A 109 17.27 8.99 2.11
N SER A 110 16.82 8.80 0.86
CA SER A 110 17.69 8.39 -0.24
C SER A 110 18.79 9.42 -0.52
N ASP A 111 18.47 10.71 -0.46
CA ASP A 111 19.44 11.79 -0.65
C ASP A 111 20.47 11.86 0.50
N LEU A 112 20.06 11.52 1.73
CA LEU A 112 20.96 11.42 2.89
C LEU A 112 21.87 10.19 2.85
N ALA A 113 21.53 9.16 2.07
CA ALA A 113 22.33 7.94 1.98
C ALA A 113 23.57 8.09 1.09
N GLY A 114 23.69 9.17 0.32
CA GLY A 114 24.75 9.36 -0.69
C GLY A 114 24.62 8.40 -1.87
N PRO A 115 25.38 8.60 -2.97
CA PRO A 115 25.48 7.59 -4.02
C PRO A 115 26.11 6.30 -3.45
N PRO A 116 25.78 5.13 -4.03
CA PRO A 116 26.35 3.85 -3.61
C PRO A 116 27.89 3.80 -3.72
#